data_AF-T0MB88-F1
#
_entry.id   AF-T0MB88-F1
#
_cell.length_a   1.000
_cell.length_b   1.000
_cell.length_c   1.000
_cell.angle_alpha   90.00
_cell.angle_beta   90.00
_cell.angle_gamma   90.00
#
_symmetry.space_group_name_H-M   'P 1'
#
loop_
_entity.id
_entity.type
_entity.pdbx_description
1 polymer ?
#
loop_
_entity_poly.entity_id
_entity_poly.type
_entity_poly.pdbx_seq_one_letter_code
_entity_poly.pdbx_strand_id
1 'polypeptide(L)' 'MKTFLKVIFNSEGTKPSEVVGRLRSLGFSLIKGEQDMVYDWPDSATADDAIWFADKIQATLQGFNVYFELETLD' A
#
# COMPACT_ATOMS: atom_id res chain seq x y z
N MET A 1 10.00 12.14 1.06
CA MET A 1 8.67 11.55 1.24
C MET A 1 8.67 10.03 1.13
N LYS A 2 8.03 9.36 2.08
CA LYS A 2 7.76 7.92 2.10
C LYS A 2 6.29 7.69 2.43
N THR A 3 5.66 6.72 1.79
CA THR A 3 4.32 6.25 2.16
C THR A 3 4.42 4.86 2.78
N PHE A 4 3.95 4.74 4.00
CA PHE A 4 3.80 3.48 4.70
C PHE A 4 2.38 2.95 4.51
N LEU A 5 2.27 1.64 4.40
CA LEU A 5 1.02 0.94 4.17
C LEU A 5 0.85 -0.15 5.22
N LYS A 6 -0.31 -0.13 5.87
CA LYS A 6 -0.82 -1.21 6.72
C LYS A 6 -1.98 -1.89 6.03
N VAL A 7 -2.04 -3.21 6.07
CA VAL A 7 -3.13 -4.00 5.49
C VAL A 7 -3.75 -4.89 6.55
N ILE A 8 -5.07 -4.79 6.72
CA ILE A 8 -5.85 -5.67 7.58
C ILE A 8 -6.54 -6.70 6.70
N PHE A 9 -6.16 -7.96 6.90
CA PHE A 9 -6.66 -9.10 6.12
C PHE A 9 -7.93 -9.71 6.73
N ASN A 10 -8.82 -10.19 5.86
CA ASN A 10 -9.97 -11.00 6.22
C ASN A 10 -9.70 -12.48 5.93
N SER A 11 -10.11 -13.40 6.82
CA SER A 11 -9.94 -14.86 6.59
C SER A 11 -10.69 -15.37 5.36
N GLU A 12 -11.78 -14.71 5.00
CA GLU A 12 -12.59 -15.00 3.81
C GLU A 12 -12.16 -14.18 2.58
N GLY A 13 -11.08 -13.39 2.71
CA GLY A 13 -10.53 -12.58 1.63
C GLY A 13 -9.46 -13.28 0.81
N THR A 14 -8.86 -12.55 -0.12
CA THR A 14 -7.73 -13.03 -0.92
C THR A 14 -6.53 -13.31 -0.01
N LYS A 15 -5.73 -14.34 -0.36
CA LYS A 15 -4.54 -14.73 0.41
C LYS A 15 -3.58 -13.55 0.61
N PRO A 16 -3.01 -13.34 1.81
CA PRO A 16 -2.07 -12.25 2.06
C PRO A 16 -0.87 -12.22 1.11
N SER A 17 -0.35 -13.38 0.71
CA SER A 17 0.76 -13.46 -0.25
C SER A 17 0.42 -12.92 -1.64
N GLU A 18 -0.84 -13.09 -2.09
CA GLU A 18 -1.29 -12.55 -3.37
C GLU A 18 -1.52 -11.04 -3.28
N VAL A 19 -2.15 -10.57 -2.20
CA VAL A 19 -2.33 -9.13 -1.90
C VAL A 19 -0.97 -8.42 -1.90
N VAL A 20 -0.01 -8.94 -1.13
CA VAL A 20 1.37 -8.42 -1.08
C VAL A 20 2.02 -8.47 -2.46
N GLY A 21 1.81 -9.55 -3.23
CA GLY A 21 2.30 -9.65 -4.60
C GLY A 21 1.83 -8.51 -5.50
N ARG A 22 0.55 -8.14 -5.41
CA ARG A 22 0.00 -7.00 -6.17
C ARG A 22 0.58 -5.67 -5.71
N LEU A 23 0.69 -5.45 -4.40
CA LEU A 23 1.26 -4.23 -3.84
C LEU A 23 2.73 -4.05 -4.22
N ARG A 24 3.53 -5.13 -4.24
CA ARG A 24 4.90 -5.10 -4.75
C ARG A 24 4.98 -4.70 -6.21
N SER A 25 3.99 -5.08 -7.03
CA SER A 25 3.95 -4.65 -8.44
C SER A 25 3.69 -3.15 -8.62
N LEU A 26 3.17 -2.46 -7.59
CA LEU A 26 3.05 -1.00 -7.52
C LEU A 26 4.31 -0.31 -6.99
N GLY A 27 5.35 -1.08 -6.64
CA GLY A 27 6.63 -0.56 -6.15
C GLY A 27 6.81 -0.59 -4.62
N PHE A 28 5.84 -1.12 -3.87
CA PHE A 28 6.01 -1.29 -2.43
C PHE A 28 7.07 -2.34 -2.10
N SER A 29 7.82 -2.08 -1.03
CA SER A 29 8.74 -3.03 -0.39
C SER A 29 8.20 -3.45 0.98
N LEU A 30 8.42 -4.72 1.35
CA LEU A 30 8.09 -5.22 2.68
C LEU A 30 9.06 -4.65 3.71
N ILE A 31 8.55 -4.29 4.87
CA ILE A 31 9.34 -3.88 6.03
C ILE A 31 8.97 -4.70 7.26
N LYS A 32 9.78 -4.59 8.30
CA LYS A 32 9.48 -5.15 9.62
C LYS A 32 9.12 -4.00 10.55
N GLY A 33 7.99 -4.06 11.22
CA GLY A 33 7.57 -3.03 12.15
C GLY A 33 6.05 -2.96 12.31
N GLU A 34 5.55 -1.80 12.70
CA GLU A 34 4.12 -1.53 12.89
C GLU A 34 3.34 -1.46 11.57
N GLN A 35 4.06 -1.14 10.49
CA GLN A 35 3.58 -1.04 9.13
C GLN A 35 4.06 -2.26 8.33
N ASP A 36 3.29 -2.68 7.33
CA ASP A 36 3.60 -3.88 6.54
C ASP A 36 4.54 -3.57 5.37
N MET A 37 4.35 -2.40 4.75
CA MET A 37 5.06 -2.01 3.53
C MET A 37 5.44 -0.53 3.49
N VAL A 38 6.42 -0.20 2.65
CA VAL A 38 6.86 1.17 2.36
C VAL A 38 7.01 1.40 0.86
N TYR A 39 6.66 2.59 0.41
CA TYR A 39 6.95 3.13 -0.91
C TYR A 39 7.82 4.38 -0.75
N ASP A 40 9.01 4.35 -1.37
CA ASP A 40 9.92 5.49 -1.40
C ASP A 40 9.61 6.35 -2.64
N TRP A 41 9.17 7.58 -2.41
CA TRP A 41 8.86 8.50 -3.50
C TRP A 41 10.13 9.10 -4.11
N PRO A 42 10.11 9.47 -5.40
CA PRO A 42 11.12 10.35 -5.96
C PRO A 42 11.04 11.76 -5.32
N ASP A 43 12.16 12.49 -5.34
CA ASP A 43 12.36 13.77 -4.64
C ASP A 43 11.33 14.88 -4.96
N SER A 44 10.53 14.75 -6.01
CA SER A 44 9.55 15.75 -6.46
C SER A 44 8.10 15.42 -6.12
N ALA A 45 7.83 14.39 -5.31
CA ALA A 45 6.47 13.96 -5.02
C ALA A 45 5.72 14.95 -4.13
N THR A 46 4.44 15.12 -4.42
CA THR A 46 3.54 16.05 -3.75
C THR A 46 2.43 15.31 -2.99
N ALA A 47 1.67 16.04 -2.17
CA ALA A 47 0.51 15.47 -1.48
C ALA A 47 -0.57 14.95 -2.46
N ASP A 48 -0.74 15.60 -3.62
CA ASP A 48 -1.69 15.16 -4.65
C ASP A 48 -1.26 13.83 -5.28
N ASP A 49 0.05 13.60 -5.44
CA ASP A 49 0.58 12.33 -5.90
C ASP A 49 0.25 11.20 -4.92
N ALA A 50 0.30 11.47 -3.61
CA ALA A 50 -0.06 10.49 -2.59
C ALA A 50 -1.53 10.07 -2.67
N ILE A 51 -2.44 11.02 -2.95
CA ILE A 51 -3.87 10.72 -3.16
C ILE A 51 -4.07 9.91 -4.45
N TRP A 52 -3.43 10.31 -5.55
CA TRP A 52 -3.47 9.55 -6.80
C TRP A 52 -2.99 8.11 -6.60
N PHE A 53 -1.96 7.90 -5.77
CA PHE A 53 -1.45 6.57 -5.49
C PHE A 53 -2.38 5.77 -4.58
N ALA A 54 -3.06 6.41 -3.63
CA ALA A 54 -4.12 5.77 -2.85
C ALA A 54 -5.22 5.20 -3.75
N ASP A 55 -5.63 5.93 -4.81
CA ASP A 55 -6.59 5.44 -5.80
C ASP A 55 -6.06 4.21 -6.56
N LYS A 56 -4.77 4.20 -6.91
CA LYS A 56 -4.14 3.03 -7.57
C LYS A 56 -4.13 1.81 -6.67
N ILE A 57 -3.84 1.98 -5.38
CA ILE A 57 -3.86 0.90 -4.40
C ILE A 57 -5.28 0.37 -4.24
N GLN A 58 -6.26 1.24 -4.07
CA GLN A 58 -7.67 0.87 -3.95
C GLN A 58 -8.14 0.06 -5.17
N ALA A 59 -7.86 0.54 -6.38
CA ALA A 59 -8.24 -0.14 -7.61
C ALA A 59 -7.55 -1.51 -7.75
N THR A 60 -6.29 -1.60 -7.32
CA THR A 60 -5.51 -2.85 -7.35
C THR A 60 -6.03 -3.90 -6.37
N LEU A 61 -6.56 -3.47 -5.23
CA LEU A 61 -7.08 -4.34 -4.17
C LEU A 61 -8.60 -4.53 -4.23
N GLN A 62 -9.27 -3.96 -5.23
CA GLN A 62 -10.72 -4.04 -5.36
C GLN A 62 -11.18 -5.50 -5.43
N GLY A 63 -12.14 -5.87 -4.59
CA GLY A 63 -12.68 -7.23 -4.50
C GLY A 63 -11.84 -8.21 -3.68
N PHE A 64 -10.71 -7.79 -3.12
CA PHE A 64 -9.85 -8.70 -2.32
C PHE A 64 -10.30 -8.84 -0.87
N ASN A 65 -11.31 -8.06 -0.45
CA ASN A 65 -11.86 -8.04 0.90
C ASN A 65 -10.78 -7.76 1.97
N VAL A 66 -10.06 -6.66 1.79
CA VAL A 66 -9.04 -6.15 2.72
C VAL A 66 -9.31 -4.68 3.04
N TYR A 67 -8.86 -4.25 4.22
CA TYR A 67 -8.77 -2.83 4.56
C TYR A 67 -7.31 -2.41 4.53
N PHE A 68 -7.06 -1.13 4.25
CA PHE A 68 -5.72 -0.59 4.29
C PHE A 68 -5.69 0.84 4.83
N GLU A 69 -4.55 1.22 5.37
CA GLU A 69 -4.25 2.55 5.90
C GLU A 69 -2.94 3.05 5.29
N LEU A 70 -2.89 4.33 4.95
CA LEU A 70 -1.72 5.00 4.38
C LEU A 70 -1.25 6.11 5.31
N GLU A 71 0.04 6.10 5.60
CA GLU A 71 0.71 7.18 6.33
C GLU A 71 1.85 7.72 5.46
N THR A 72 1.76 9.00 5.08
CA THR A 72 2.77 9.62 4.21
C THR A 72 3.52 10.70 4.99
N LEU A 73 4.85 10.56 5.04
CA LEU A 73 5.76 11.41 5.80
C LEU A 73 6.87 11.93 4.90
N ASP A 74 7.33 13.16 5.12
CA ASP A 74 8.45 13.75 4.37
C ASP A 74 9.82 13.20 4.78
#